data_AF-A0A928EFP5-F1
#
_entry.id   AF-A0A928EFP5-F1
#
_cell.length_a   1.000
_cell.length_b   1.000
_cell.length_c   1.000
_cell.angle_alpha   90.00
_cell.angle_beta   90.00
_cell.angle_gamma   90.00
#
_symmetry.space_group_name_H-M   'P 1'
#
loop_
_entity.id
_entity.type
_entity.pdbx_description
1 polymer ?
#
loop_
_entity_poly.entity_id
_entity_poly.type
_entity_poly.pdbx_seq_one_letter_code
_entity_poly.pdbx_strand_id
1 'polypeptide(L)'
;MADKLAAQLQDVIRLANTMPDPHRVWSPVHATDPSRPATSGGHRTDVLPFGLSNMLDYWDTPPVDPAGIRSRDGLNQWAQAWATAWWTWRDTPSEPKPTGQPLLWLHTNLPWAELSYPAMDQFADELDTVYHILQRACGLAPVPTDRHCPTCGTVLVHPVTAHGVADTYHCQDCDTDWTTAGIAEYQRLRIQAANPRVSRAEAARLLRIPRRRIRVWIARGQLTPGPDGLISLAAACRLTAADTPTPATLDPGDES
;
A
#
# COMPACT_ATOMS: atom_id res chain seq x y z
N MET A 1 16.10 -9.71 -2.70
CA MET A 1 16.14 -8.33 -3.21
C MET A 1 15.77 -8.34 -4.70
N ALA A 2 16.51 -9.11 -5.51
CA ALA A 2 16.21 -9.44 -6.91
C ALA A 2 14.73 -9.68 -7.24
N ASP A 3 14.11 -10.66 -6.58
CA ASP A 3 12.73 -11.02 -6.90
C ASP A 3 11.72 -9.90 -6.59
N LYS A 4 11.97 -9.08 -5.55
CA LYS A 4 11.10 -7.96 -5.17
C LYS A 4 11.20 -6.83 -6.19
N LEU A 5 12.42 -6.47 -6.57
CA LEU A 5 12.67 -5.36 -7.49
C LEU A 5 12.20 -5.68 -8.92
N ALA A 6 12.40 -6.93 -9.36
CA ALA A 6 11.87 -7.42 -10.62
C ALA A 6 10.33 -7.41 -10.64
N ALA A 7 9.68 -7.91 -9.57
CA ALA A 7 8.23 -7.88 -9.44
C ALA A 7 7.68 -6.44 -9.45
N GLN A 8 8.34 -5.52 -8.74
CA GLN A 8 7.93 -4.12 -8.69
C GLN A 8 8.09 -3.42 -10.05
N LEU A 9 9.16 -3.68 -10.78
CA LEU A 9 9.36 -3.14 -12.13
C LEU A 9 8.34 -3.72 -13.12
N GLN A 10 7.99 -5.00 -12.99
CA GLN A 10 6.92 -5.63 -13.77
C GLN A 10 5.56 -4.98 -13.48
N ASP A 11 5.30 -4.63 -12.21
CA ASP A 11 4.09 -3.91 -11.84
C ASP A 11 4.08 -2.47 -12.37
N VAL A 12 5.21 -1.77 -12.36
CA VAL A 12 5.35 -0.45 -12.99
C VAL A 12 5.05 -0.54 -14.49
N ILE A 13 5.58 -1.55 -15.21
CA ILE A 13 5.26 -1.78 -16.62
C ILE A 13 3.77 -1.99 -16.84
N ARG A 14 3.14 -2.80 -15.99
CA ARG A 14 1.69 -3.08 -16.04
C ARG A 14 0.87 -1.81 -15.80
N LEU A 15 1.17 -1.06 -14.74
CA LEU A 15 0.47 0.17 -14.37
C LEU A 15 0.66 1.29 -15.41
N ALA A 16 1.86 1.40 -15.98
CA ALA A 16 2.15 2.34 -17.06
C ALA A 16 1.26 2.13 -18.29
N ASN A 17 0.91 0.87 -18.60
CA ASN A 17 0.00 0.54 -19.69
C ASN A 17 -1.46 0.88 -19.39
N THR A 18 -1.83 0.94 -18.11
CA THR A 18 -3.18 1.29 -17.66
C THR A 18 -3.30 2.76 -17.23
N MET A 19 -2.22 3.54 -17.29
CA MET A 19 -2.25 4.95 -16.93
C MET A 19 -3.24 5.68 -17.86
N PRO A 20 -4.23 6.40 -17.30
CA PRO A 20 -5.10 7.24 -18.11
C PRO A 20 -4.24 8.26 -18.86
N ASP A 21 -4.30 8.24 -20.19
CA ASP A 21 -3.63 9.25 -20.99
C ASP A 21 -4.44 10.56 -20.88
N PRO A 22 -3.90 11.59 -20.22
CA PRO A 22 -4.61 12.83 -19.97
C PRO A 22 -4.98 13.55 -21.27
N HIS A 23 -4.14 13.44 -22.30
CA HIS A 23 -4.41 13.98 -23.63
C HIS A 23 -5.59 13.27 -24.27
N ARG A 24 -5.70 11.94 -24.13
CA ARG A 24 -6.87 11.17 -24.61
C ARG A 24 -8.15 11.40 -23.82
N VAL A 25 -8.05 11.58 -22.51
CA VAL A 25 -9.23 11.83 -21.65
C VAL A 25 -9.80 13.23 -21.90
N TRP A 26 -8.98 14.20 -22.28
CA TRP A 26 -9.42 15.58 -22.56
C TRP A 26 -9.67 15.88 -24.04
N SER A 27 -9.17 15.05 -24.96
CA SER A 27 -9.46 15.14 -26.40
C SER A 27 -10.96 15.11 -26.81
N PRO A 28 -11.93 14.57 -26.03
CA PRO A 28 -13.35 14.62 -26.41
C PRO A 28 -14.12 15.86 -25.92
N VAL A 29 -13.53 16.77 -25.12
CA VAL A 29 -14.25 17.96 -24.63
C VAL A 29 -14.46 19.04 -25.72
N HIS A 30 -14.22 18.67 -26.99
CA HIS A 30 -14.69 19.38 -28.17
C HIS A 30 -16.09 18.97 -28.66
N ALA A 31 -16.84 18.16 -27.91
CA ALA A 31 -18.26 17.99 -28.17
C ALA A 31 -19.05 19.24 -27.72
N THR A 32 -19.07 20.25 -28.59
CA THR A 32 -20.18 21.18 -28.86
C THR A 32 -21.28 21.23 -27.81
N ASP A 33 -21.38 22.34 -27.07
CA ASP A 33 -22.68 22.81 -26.57
C ASP A 33 -23.47 23.30 -27.79
N PRO A 34 -24.54 22.61 -28.24
CA PRO A 34 -25.31 23.00 -29.43
C PRO A 34 -26.16 24.26 -29.20
N SER A 35 -26.10 24.86 -28.01
CA SER A 35 -27.00 25.94 -27.59
C SER A 35 -26.35 27.34 -27.58
N ARG A 36 -25.04 27.45 -27.86
CA ARG A 36 -24.32 28.72 -27.71
C ARG A 36 -24.09 29.40 -29.07
N PRO A 37 -24.66 30.59 -29.33
CA PRO A 37 -24.38 31.32 -30.55
C PRO A 37 -22.90 31.73 -30.58
N ALA A 38 -22.24 31.42 -31.69
CA ALA A 38 -20.83 31.70 -31.93
C ALA A 38 -20.59 33.22 -31.93
N THR A 39 -20.04 33.75 -30.84
CA THR A 39 -19.43 35.08 -30.84
C THR A 39 -18.03 34.96 -31.45
N SER A 40 -17.83 35.67 -32.55
CA SER A 40 -16.59 35.80 -33.28
C SER A 40 -15.51 36.50 -32.44
N GLY A 41 -14.79 35.73 -31.63
CA GLY A 41 -13.47 36.05 -31.13
C GLY A 41 -12.52 34.98 -31.62
N GLY A 42 -11.44 35.35 -32.31
CA GLY A 42 -10.52 34.41 -32.94
C GLY A 42 -9.95 33.39 -31.94
N HIS A 43 -10.59 32.22 -31.87
CA HIS A 43 -10.02 31.06 -31.20
C HIS A 43 -8.85 30.59 -32.06
N ARG A 44 -7.62 30.69 -31.51
CA ARG A 44 -6.52 29.87 -32.01
C ARG A 44 -6.99 28.42 -31.89
N THR A 45 -7.09 27.74 -33.03
CA THR A 45 -7.50 26.32 -33.14
C THR A 45 -6.56 25.37 -32.41
N ASP A 46 -5.41 25.88 -31.96
CA ASP A 46 -4.29 25.10 -31.45
C ASP A 46 -4.13 25.22 -29.92
N VAL A 47 -5.08 25.85 -29.22
CA VAL A 47 -5.01 26.06 -27.76
C VAL A 47 -6.33 25.67 -27.10
N LEU A 48 -6.27 24.65 -26.24
CA LEU A 48 -7.38 24.22 -25.38
C LEU A 48 -7.83 25.35 -24.42
N PRO A 49 -9.15 25.46 -24.15
CA PRO A 49 -9.71 26.52 -23.32
C PRO A 49 -9.26 26.45 -21.85
N PHE A 50 -9.44 27.56 -21.13
CA PHE A 50 -9.18 27.68 -19.67
C PHE A 50 -7.73 27.38 -19.21
N GLY A 51 -6.74 27.47 -20.10
CA GLY A 51 -5.34 27.20 -19.75
C GLY A 51 -5.00 25.71 -19.63
N LEU A 52 -5.88 24.83 -20.11
CA LEU A 52 -5.67 23.38 -20.12
C LEU A 52 -4.46 22.96 -20.97
N SER A 53 -4.12 23.72 -22.03
CA SER A 53 -2.90 23.48 -22.81
C SER A 53 -1.65 23.62 -21.94
N ASN A 54 -1.56 24.70 -21.15
CA ASN A 54 -0.42 24.92 -20.24
C ASN A 54 -0.36 23.83 -19.14
N MET A 55 -1.51 23.30 -18.74
CA MET A 55 -1.57 22.21 -17.75
C MET A 55 -1.09 20.88 -18.34
N LEU A 56 -1.45 20.58 -19.60
CA LEU A 56 -0.93 19.43 -20.34
C LEU A 56 0.57 19.55 -20.63
N ASP A 57 1.02 20.71 -21.11
CA ASP A 57 2.44 20.99 -21.34
C ASP A 57 3.26 20.86 -20.04
N TYR A 58 2.69 21.29 -18.91
CA TYR A 58 3.27 21.09 -17.58
C TYR A 58 3.33 19.62 -17.18
N TRP A 59 2.38 18.79 -17.58
CA TRP A 59 2.38 17.34 -17.32
C TRP A 59 3.37 16.57 -18.19
N ASP A 60 3.72 17.11 -19.36
CA ASP A 60 4.72 16.56 -20.27
C ASP A 60 6.14 17.08 -20.01
N THR A 61 6.27 18.12 -19.18
CA THR A 61 7.57 18.67 -18.80
C THR A 61 8.37 17.62 -18.01
N PRO A 62 9.63 17.35 -18.40
CA PRO A 62 10.48 16.39 -17.71
C PRO A 62 10.60 16.78 -16.23
N PRO A 63 10.22 15.90 -15.30
CA PRO A 63 10.38 16.22 -13.90
C PRO A 63 11.87 16.08 -13.53
N VAL A 64 12.38 17.02 -12.72
CA VAL A 64 13.76 16.98 -12.18
C VAL A 64 13.94 15.84 -11.17
N ASP A 65 12.83 15.34 -10.62
CA ASP A 65 12.74 14.32 -9.58
C ASP A 65 11.62 13.33 -9.97
N PRO A 66 11.77 12.00 -9.81
CA PRO A 66 10.69 11.03 -10.00
C PRO A 66 9.38 11.40 -9.31
N ALA A 67 9.40 12.13 -8.19
CA ALA A 67 8.22 12.69 -7.52
C ALA A 67 7.34 13.58 -8.43
N GLY A 68 7.90 14.12 -9.51
CA GLY A 68 7.24 14.97 -10.49
C GLY A 68 6.63 14.23 -11.69
N ILE A 69 6.71 12.89 -11.77
CA ILE A 69 6.11 12.14 -12.89
C ILE A 69 4.57 12.30 -12.85
N ARG A 70 3.99 12.81 -13.94
CA ARG A 70 2.54 13.03 -14.10
C ARG A 70 1.94 12.43 -15.38
N SER A 71 2.79 11.99 -16.32
CA SER A 71 2.40 11.45 -17.62
C SER A 71 3.23 10.22 -17.99
N ARG A 72 2.76 9.49 -19.02
CA ARG A 72 3.50 8.37 -19.60
C ARG A 72 4.83 8.82 -20.21
N ASP A 73 4.89 10.03 -20.75
CA ASP A 73 6.10 10.59 -21.33
C ASP A 73 7.12 10.93 -20.24
N GLY A 74 6.69 11.52 -19.12
CA GLY A 74 7.56 11.73 -17.95
C GLY A 74 8.11 10.40 -17.40
N LEU A 75 7.29 9.36 -17.34
CA LEU A 75 7.72 8.01 -16.92
C LEU A 75 8.74 7.40 -17.90
N ASN A 76 8.49 7.50 -19.20
CA ASN A 76 9.41 7.00 -20.22
C ASN A 76 10.74 7.75 -20.18
N GLN A 77 10.74 9.06 -19.94
CA GLN A 77 11.96 9.85 -19.81
C GLN A 77 12.78 9.45 -18.57
N TRP A 78 12.13 9.26 -17.42
CA TRP A 78 12.78 8.71 -16.22
C TRP A 78 13.41 7.34 -16.50
N ALA A 79 12.64 6.42 -17.08
CA ALA A 79 13.12 5.09 -17.42
C ALA A 79 14.27 5.14 -18.45
N GLN A 80 14.21 6.07 -19.41
CA GLN A 80 15.24 6.27 -20.43
C GLN A 80 16.55 6.80 -19.82
N ALA A 81 16.47 7.65 -18.79
CA ALA A 81 17.65 8.14 -18.07
C ALA A 81 18.39 6.97 -17.41
N TRP A 82 17.68 6.12 -16.67
CA TRP A 82 18.23 4.92 -16.06
C TRP A 82 18.76 3.91 -17.09
N ALA A 83 18.01 3.64 -18.15
CA ALA A 83 18.44 2.73 -19.21
C ALA A 83 19.72 3.22 -19.89
N THR A 84 19.84 4.54 -20.10
CA THR A 84 21.06 5.16 -20.65
C THR A 84 22.23 5.07 -19.67
N ALA A 85 22.00 5.31 -18.37
CA ALA A 85 23.03 5.22 -17.35
C ALA A 85 23.62 3.80 -17.25
N TRP A 86 22.75 2.79 -17.21
CA TRP A 86 23.14 1.37 -17.22
C TRP A 86 23.90 0.99 -18.49
N TRP A 87 23.39 1.39 -19.66
CA TRP A 87 24.05 1.14 -20.94
C TRP A 87 25.45 1.79 -21.00
N THR A 88 25.57 3.03 -20.53
CA THR A 88 26.86 3.75 -20.50
C THR A 88 27.85 3.07 -19.55
N TRP A 89 27.38 2.62 -18.38
CA TRP A 89 28.21 1.92 -17.41
C TRP A 89 28.67 0.54 -17.89
N ARG A 90 27.83 -0.16 -18.67
CA ARG A 90 28.19 -1.45 -19.26
C ARG A 90 29.33 -1.36 -20.27
N ASP A 91 29.62 -0.16 -20.78
CA ASP A 91 30.65 0.11 -21.79
C ASP A 91 30.56 -0.85 -22.99
N THR A 92 29.35 -0.96 -23.54
CA THR A 92 29.04 -1.79 -24.72
C THR A 92 28.86 -0.91 -25.96
N PRO A 93 29.95 -0.38 -26.56
CA PRO A 93 29.88 0.57 -27.68
C PRO A 93 29.28 -0.02 -28.97
N SER A 94 29.22 -1.35 -29.08
CA SER A 94 28.59 -2.05 -30.21
C SER A 94 27.09 -2.29 -30.04
N GLU A 95 26.54 -2.11 -28.84
CA GLU A 95 25.11 -2.29 -28.61
C GLU A 95 24.36 -0.98 -28.88
N PRO A 96 23.24 -1.00 -29.60
CA PRO A 96 22.45 0.20 -29.82
C PRO A 96 21.97 0.75 -28.47
N LYS A 97 22.03 2.07 -28.33
CA LYS A 97 21.45 2.76 -27.17
C LYS A 97 19.98 2.34 -27.03
N PRO A 98 19.49 2.04 -25.82
CA PRO A 98 18.09 1.67 -25.62
C PRO A 98 17.17 2.75 -26.17
N THR A 99 16.37 2.42 -27.18
CA THR A 99 15.39 3.33 -27.79
C THR A 99 14.02 2.65 -27.84
N GLY A 100 12.95 3.39 -27.54
CA GLY A 100 11.56 2.98 -27.78
C GLY A 100 10.83 2.34 -26.60
N GLN A 101 11.46 1.45 -25.82
CA GLN A 101 10.82 0.80 -24.67
C GLN A 101 11.75 0.73 -23.44
N PRO A 102 12.01 1.88 -22.79
CA PRO A 102 13.00 1.97 -21.72
C PRO A 102 12.66 1.12 -20.50
N LEU A 103 11.39 1.03 -20.10
CA LEU A 103 10.95 0.18 -18.97
C LEU A 103 11.19 -1.31 -19.23
N LEU A 104 10.88 -1.80 -20.42
CA LEU A 104 11.12 -3.21 -20.79
C LEU A 104 12.62 -3.51 -20.87
N TRP A 105 13.41 -2.56 -21.38
CA TRP A 105 14.86 -2.68 -21.42
C TRP A 105 15.45 -2.75 -20.00
N LEU A 106 15.00 -1.90 -19.08
CA LEU A 106 15.39 -1.97 -17.66
C LEU A 106 15.06 -3.34 -17.07
N HIS A 107 13.83 -3.83 -17.27
CA HIS A 107 13.43 -5.14 -16.74
C HIS A 107 14.31 -6.28 -17.26
N THR A 108 14.63 -6.26 -18.55
CA THR A 108 15.48 -7.28 -19.19
C THR A 108 16.91 -7.25 -18.66
N ASN A 109 17.43 -6.06 -18.34
CA ASN A 109 18.82 -5.86 -17.92
C ASN A 109 19.00 -5.79 -16.40
N LEU A 110 17.91 -5.93 -15.65
CA LEU A 110 17.93 -5.84 -14.19
C LEU A 110 18.88 -6.84 -13.52
N PRO A 111 18.91 -8.14 -13.90
CA PRO A 111 19.83 -9.11 -13.28
C PRO A 111 21.31 -8.73 -13.41
N TRP A 112 21.68 -8.07 -14.52
CA TRP A 112 23.03 -7.55 -14.69
C TRP A 112 23.27 -6.32 -13.82
N ALA A 113 22.30 -5.40 -13.77
CA ALA A 113 22.42 -4.15 -13.03
C ALA A 113 22.59 -4.42 -11.52
N GLU A 114 21.84 -5.38 -10.97
CA GLU A 114 21.98 -5.78 -9.57
C GLU A 114 23.37 -6.30 -9.20
N LEU A 115 24.07 -6.91 -10.15
CA LEU A 115 25.42 -7.45 -9.92
C LEU A 115 26.52 -6.42 -10.15
N SER A 116 26.28 -5.45 -11.03
CA SER A 116 27.36 -4.67 -11.66
C SER A 116 27.21 -3.16 -11.55
N TYR A 117 26.01 -2.65 -11.28
CA TYR A 117 25.73 -1.21 -11.28
C TYR A 117 25.80 -0.65 -9.85
N PRO A 118 26.56 0.44 -9.61
CA PRO A 118 26.89 0.88 -8.25
C PRO A 118 25.75 1.61 -7.50
N ALA A 119 24.76 2.17 -8.20
CA ALA A 119 23.68 2.96 -7.59
C ALA A 119 22.30 2.26 -7.72
N MET A 120 22.27 0.96 -7.40
CA MET A 120 21.03 0.16 -7.43
C MET A 120 20.09 0.46 -6.26
N ASP A 121 20.62 0.94 -5.15
CA ASP A 121 19.86 1.48 -4.01
C ASP A 121 19.06 2.72 -4.43
N GLN A 122 19.70 3.67 -5.10
CA GLN A 122 19.02 4.85 -5.64
C GLN A 122 17.94 4.46 -6.66
N PHE A 123 18.25 3.51 -7.56
CA PHE A 123 17.25 3.00 -8.50
C PHE A 123 16.04 2.39 -7.78
N ALA A 124 16.27 1.61 -6.72
CA ALA A 124 15.21 1.00 -5.92
C ALA A 124 14.30 2.05 -5.27
N ASP A 125 14.89 3.09 -4.65
CA ASP A 125 14.13 4.17 -4.00
C ASP A 125 13.31 4.98 -5.01
N GLU A 126 13.90 5.28 -6.17
CA GLU A 126 13.18 5.98 -7.25
C GLU A 126 12.08 5.11 -7.85
N LEU A 127 12.33 3.82 -8.06
CA LEU A 127 11.34 2.86 -8.55
C LEU A 127 10.15 2.75 -7.58
N ASP A 128 10.41 2.79 -6.28
CA ASP A 128 9.37 2.80 -5.25
C ASP A 128 8.51 4.06 -5.30
N THR A 129 9.16 5.21 -5.45
CA THR A 129 8.48 6.49 -5.67
C THR A 129 7.59 6.44 -6.92
N VAL A 130 8.13 5.95 -8.05
CA VAL A 130 7.38 5.80 -9.30
C VAL A 130 6.20 4.84 -9.12
N TYR A 131 6.42 3.70 -8.48
CA TYR A 131 5.37 2.72 -8.21
C TYR A 131 4.19 3.33 -7.44
N HIS A 132 4.46 4.09 -6.38
CA HIS A 132 3.42 4.76 -5.60
C HIS A 132 2.68 5.86 -6.38
N ILE A 133 3.38 6.62 -7.22
CA ILE A 133 2.76 7.59 -8.11
C ILE A 133 1.79 6.89 -9.07
N LEU A 134 2.21 5.78 -9.67
CA LEU A 134 1.39 5.00 -10.59
C LEU A 134 0.17 4.39 -9.91
N GLN A 135 0.34 3.82 -8.72
CA GLN A 135 -0.79 3.34 -7.92
C GLN A 135 -1.80 4.45 -7.70
N ARG A 136 -1.34 5.66 -7.33
CA ARG A 136 -2.22 6.80 -7.09
C ARG A 136 -2.94 7.25 -8.37
N ALA A 137 -2.24 7.34 -9.49
CA ALA A 137 -2.80 7.71 -10.78
C ALA A 137 -3.85 6.71 -11.28
N CYS A 138 -3.65 5.42 -11.00
CA CYS A 138 -4.59 4.35 -11.34
C CYS A 138 -5.72 4.14 -10.31
N GLY A 139 -5.81 4.99 -9.27
CA GLY A 139 -6.82 4.83 -8.22
C GLY A 139 -6.62 3.61 -7.31
N LEU A 140 -5.41 3.03 -7.32
CA LEU A 140 -4.99 1.89 -6.51
C LEU A 140 -4.24 2.32 -5.24
N ALA A 141 -4.31 3.60 -4.87
CA ALA A 141 -3.74 4.09 -3.63
C ALA A 141 -4.41 3.37 -2.44
N PRO A 142 -3.63 2.82 -1.49
CA PRO A 142 -4.20 2.18 -0.32
C PRO A 142 -5.07 3.15 0.49
N VAL A 143 -6.18 2.65 1.03
CA VAL A 143 -7.10 3.46 1.84
C VAL A 143 -6.61 3.47 3.29
N PRO A 144 -6.35 4.65 3.90
CA PRO A 144 -5.88 4.72 5.27
C PRO A 144 -6.93 4.19 6.25
N THR A 145 -6.48 3.58 7.34
CA THR A 145 -7.36 3.09 8.41
C THR A 145 -7.04 3.76 9.76
N ASP A 146 -7.88 3.53 10.76
CA ASP A 146 -7.63 3.91 12.16
C ASP A 146 -6.85 2.82 12.95
N ARG A 147 -6.52 1.71 12.29
CA ARG A 147 -5.85 0.56 12.90
C ARG A 147 -4.35 0.69 12.80
N HIS A 148 -3.66 0.10 13.77
CA HIS A 148 -2.21 0.16 13.86
C HIS A 148 -1.65 -1.26 13.83
N CYS A 149 -0.50 -1.42 13.16
CA CYS A 149 0.21 -2.68 13.07
C CYS A 149 0.57 -3.16 14.47
N PRO A 150 0.19 -4.38 14.87
CA PRO A 150 0.46 -4.84 16.21
C PRO A 150 1.94 -5.19 16.45
N THR A 151 2.78 -5.17 15.41
CA THR A 151 4.22 -5.38 15.49
C THR A 151 4.98 -4.06 15.63
N CYS A 152 4.85 -3.13 14.67
CA CYS A 152 5.61 -1.87 14.66
C CYS A 152 4.84 -0.63 15.12
N GLY A 153 3.51 -0.69 15.22
CA GLY A 153 2.67 0.45 15.61
C GLY A 153 2.30 1.40 14.47
N THR A 154 2.78 1.19 13.25
CA THR A 154 2.45 2.02 12.08
C THR A 154 0.99 1.87 11.68
N VAL A 155 0.37 2.93 11.17
CA VAL A 155 -1.02 2.89 10.68
C VAL A 155 -1.14 1.87 9.55
N LEU A 156 -2.14 1.00 9.64
CA LEU A 156 -2.47 0.03 8.61
C LEU A 156 -3.30 0.68 7.50
N VAL A 157 -3.19 0.12 6.30
CA VAL A 157 -3.96 0.55 5.14
C VAL A 157 -4.79 -0.60 4.59
N HIS A 158 -5.93 -0.33 3.95
CA HIS A 158 -6.58 -1.31 3.10
C HIS A 158 -5.94 -1.28 1.71
N PRO A 159 -5.36 -2.39 1.24
CA PRO A 159 -4.85 -2.44 -0.12
C PRO A 159 -6.01 -2.38 -1.12
N VAL A 160 -5.84 -1.61 -2.20
CA VAL A 160 -6.77 -1.60 -3.33
C VAL A 160 -6.26 -2.56 -4.39
N THR A 161 -7.07 -3.55 -4.73
CA THR A 161 -6.75 -4.59 -5.71
C THR A 161 -7.58 -4.40 -6.99
N ALA A 162 -7.31 -5.21 -8.02
CA ALA A 162 -8.15 -5.26 -9.22
C ALA A 162 -9.62 -5.65 -8.93
N HIS A 163 -9.88 -6.29 -7.77
CA HIS A 163 -11.21 -6.69 -7.34
C HIS A 163 -11.87 -5.69 -6.38
N GLY A 164 -11.22 -4.55 -6.13
CA GLY A 164 -11.67 -3.54 -5.16
C GLY A 164 -10.82 -3.50 -3.90
N VAL A 165 -11.32 -2.82 -2.88
CA VAL A 165 -10.66 -2.68 -1.56
C VAL A 165 -10.64 -4.06 -0.89
N ALA A 166 -9.46 -4.53 -0.50
CA ALA A 166 -9.34 -5.81 0.17
C ALA A 166 -9.83 -5.73 1.63
N ASP A 167 -10.43 -6.82 2.11
CA ASP A 167 -10.91 -6.96 3.50
C ASP A 167 -9.76 -7.12 4.52
N THR A 168 -8.52 -7.22 4.04
CA THR A 168 -7.30 -7.29 4.84
C THR A 168 -6.72 -5.90 5.08
N TYR A 169 -5.91 -5.80 6.14
CA TYR A 169 -5.11 -4.63 6.49
C TYR A 169 -3.65 -4.92 6.18
N HIS A 170 -2.97 -4.04 5.47
CA HIS A 170 -1.56 -4.18 5.15
C HIS A 170 -0.72 -3.20 5.98
N CYS A 171 0.42 -3.67 6.49
CA CYS A 171 1.43 -2.82 7.11
C CYS A 171 2.58 -2.57 6.13
N GLN A 172 2.75 -1.33 5.70
CA GLN A 172 3.79 -0.94 4.73
C GLN A 172 5.22 -1.14 5.29
N ASP A 173 5.43 -0.92 6.60
CA ASP A 173 6.76 -1.06 7.21
C ASP A 173 7.16 -2.51 7.48
N CYS A 174 6.20 -3.34 7.90
CA CYS A 174 6.45 -4.75 8.23
C CYS A 174 6.23 -5.68 7.03
N ASP A 175 5.70 -5.17 5.92
CA ASP A 175 5.30 -5.96 4.74
C ASP A 175 4.44 -7.17 5.13
N THR A 176 3.44 -6.94 5.99
CA THR A 176 2.62 -7.99 6.60
C THR A 176 1.13 -7.66 6.51
N ASP A 177 0.35 -8.65 6.07
CA ASP A 177 -1.10 -8.59 6.02
C ASP A 177 -1.75 -9.10 7.31
N TRP A 178 -2.81 -8.41 7.69
CA TRP A 178 -3.53 -8.62 8.93
C TRP A 178 -5.03 -8.70 8.65
N THR A 179 -5.70 -9.65 9.29
CA THR A 179 -7.16 -9.65 9.38
C THR A 179 -7.60 -9.03 10.70
N THR A 180 -8.86 -8.57 10.82
CA THR A 180 -9.41 -8.11 12.11
C THR A 180 -9.20 -9.16 13.21
N ALA A 181 -9.46 -10.44 12.91
CA ALA A 181 -9.26 -11.53 13.84
C ALA A 181 -7.77 -11.77 14.17
N GLY A 182 -6.89 -11.71 13.17
CA GLY A 182 -5.45 -11.87 13.34
C GLY A 182 -4.82 -10.80 14.23
N ILE A 183 -5.24 -9.53 14.09
CA ILE A 183 -4.80 -8.44 14.97
C ILE A 183 -5.21 -8.72 16.41
N ALA A 184 -6.48 -9.08 16.63
CA ALA A 184 -6.99 -9.37 17.97
C ALA A 184 -6.27 -10.57 18.60
N GLU A 185 -6.04 -11.62 17.83
CA GLU A 185 -5.34 -12.82 18.30
C GLU A 185 -3.88 -12.55 18.62
N TYR A 186 -3.16 -11.81 17.76
CA TYR A 186 -1.78 -11.45 18.02
C TYR A 186 -1.64 -10.55 19.25
N GLN A 187 -2.54 -9.59 19.44
CA GLN A 187 -2.60 -8.79 20.67
C GLN A 187 -2.84 -9.66 21.91
N ARG A 188 -3.75 -10.65 21.81
CA ARG A 188 -4.03 -11.63 22.87
C ARG A 188 -2.77 -12.43 23.22
N LEU A 189 -2.06 -12.96 22.22
CA LEU A 189 -0.82 -13.71 22.39
C LEU A 189 0.28 -12.84 23.02
N ARG A 190 0.44 -11.58 22.59
CA ARG A 190 1.40 -10.64 23.19
C ARG A 190 1.10 -10.38 24.67
N ILE A 191 -0.17 -10.20 25.03
CA ILE A 191 -0.59 -10.03 26.43
C ILE A 191 -0.27 -11.30 27.24
N GLN A 192 -0.51 -12.47 26.66
CA GLN A 192 -0.23 -13.75 27.32
C GLN A 192 1.28 -13.96 27.53
N ALA A 193 2.09 -13.65 26.53
CA ALA A 193 3.54 -13.77 26.58
C ALA A 193 4.17 -12.77 27.57
N ALA A 194 3.75 -11.51 27.54
CA ALA A 194 4.24 -10.49 28.45
C ALA A 194 3.78 -10.70 29.90
N ASN A 195 2.65 -11.39 30.09
CA ASN A 195 2.03 -11.69 31.37
C ASN A 195 2.07 -10.52 32.38
N PRO A 196 1.59 -9.32 32.00
CA PRO A 196 1.72 -8.16 32.86
C PRO A 196 0.83 -8.33 34.11
N ARG A 197 1.34 -7.88 35.26
CA ARG A 197 0.56 -7.78 36.49
C ARG A 197 -0.17 -6.44 36.51
N VAL A 198 -1.50 -6.47 36.55
CA VAL A 198 -2.33 -5.26 36.47
C VAL A 198 -3.34 -5.24 37.60
N SER A 199 -3.90 -4.06 37.89
CA SER A 199 -4.97 -3.95 38.89
C SER A 199 -6.25 -4.66 38.39
N ARG A 200 -7.12 -5.06 39.32
CA ARG A 200 -8.42 -5.68 38.98
C ARG A 200 -9.30 -4.76 38.14
N ALA A 201 -9.22 -3.45 38.41
CA ALA A 201 -9.92 -2.42 37.65
C ALA A 201 -9.43 -2.35 36.20
N GLU A 202 -8.11 -2.41 36.04
CA GLU A 202 -7.44 -2.35 34.76
C GLU A 202 -7.72 -3.60 33.92
N ALA A 203 -7.61 -4.78 34.51
CA ALA A 203 -7.96 -6.04 33.84
C ALA A 203 -9.42 -6.06 33.36
N ALA A 204 -10.37 -5.57 34.16
CA ALA A 204 -11.78 -5.51 33.77
C ALA A 204 -11.99 -4.59 32.54
N ARG A 205 -11.29 -3.45 32.50
CA ARG A 205 -11.33 -2.51 31.39
C ARG A 205 -10.73 -3.11 30.13
N LEU A 206 -9.52 -3.66 30.21
CA LEU A 206 -8.79 -4.22 29.07
C LEU A 206 -9.50 -5.44 28.47
N LEU A 207 -10.04 -6.32 29.31
CA LEU A 207 -10.74 -7.53 28.87
C LEU A 207 -12.24 -7.30 28.58
N ARG A 208 -12.74 -6.07 28.76
CA ARG A 208 -14.17 -5.71 28.61
C ARG A 208 -15.13 -6.63 29.38
N ILE A 209 -14.75 -7.03 30.60
CA ILE A 209 -15.56 -7.88 31.49
C ILE A 209 -15.98 -7.12 32.75
N PRO A 210 -17.12 -7.47 33.38
CA PRO A 210 -17.51 -6.84 34.63
C PRO A 210 -16.55 -7.21 35.77
N ARG A 211 -16.21 -6.22 36.62
CA ARG A 211 -15.33 -6.40 37.81
C ARG A 211 -15.79 -7.52 38.74
N ARG A 212 -17.10 -7.79 38.81
CA ARG A 212 -17.66 -8.90 39.59
C ARG A 212 -17.14 -10.26 39.12
N ARG A 213 -16.90 -10.45 37.82
CA ARG A 213 -16.38 -11.72 37.25
C ARG A 213 -14.99 -12.03 37.79
N ILE A 214 -14.11 -11.02 37.81
CA ILE A 214 -12.76 -11.13 38.39
C ILE A 214 -12.83 -11.49 39.88
N ARG A 215 -13.74 -10.88 40.64
CA ARG A 215 -13.95 -11.24 42.05
C ARG A 215 -14.37 -12.70 42.21
N VAL A 216 -15.23 -13.21 41.34
CA VAL A 216 -15.67 -14.62 41.36
C VAL A 216 -14.50 -15.56 41.08
N TRP A 217 -13.66 -15.27 40.08
CA TRP A 217 -12.48 -16.09 39.79
C TRP A 217 -11.48 -16.10 40.95
N ILE A 218 -11.29 -14.97 41.63
CA ILE A 218 -10.47 -14.90 42.84
C ILE A 218 -11.10 -15.72 43.98
N ALA A 219 -12.39 -15.58 44.24
CA ALA A 219 -13.09 -16.32 45.28
C ALA A 219 -13.08 -17.84 45.05
N ARG A 220 -13.06 -18.27 43.78
CA ARG A 220 -12.96 -19.68 43.37
C ARG A 220 -11.52 -20.21 43.34
N GLY A 221 -10.52 -19.39 43.68
CA GLY A 221 -9.11 -19.78 43.62
C GLY A 221 -8.54 -19.96 42.21
N GLN A 222 -9.30 -19.60 41.17
CA GLN A 222 -8.89 -19.72 39.77
C GLN A 222 -7.89 -18.62 39.36
N LEU A 223 -7.87 -17.52 40.12
CA LEU A 223 -6.99 -16.39 39.87
C LEU A 223 -6.42 -15.86 41.19
N THR A 224 -5.10 -15.91 41.33
CA THR A 224 -4.40 -15.56 42.59
C THR A 224 -3.83 -14.15 42.53
N PRO A 225 -4.27 -13.22 43.39
CA PRO A 225 -3.64 -11.90 43.52
C PRO A 225 -2.22 -12.04 44.09
N GLY A 226 -1.32 -11.15 43.65
CA GLY A 226 -0.02 -11.00 44.27
C GLY A 226 -0.07 -10.33 45.65
N PRO A 227 1.06 -10.27 46.35
CA PRO A 227 1.19 -9.53 47.61
C PRO A 227 0.89 -8.02 47.43
N ASP A 228 1.09 -7.50 46.23
CA ASP A 228 0.77 -6.14 45.76
C ASP A 228 -0.71 -5.96 45.38
N GLY A 229 -1.54 -7.01 45.46
CA GLY A 229 -2.93 -7.00 45.05
C GLY A 229 -3.15 -7.02 43.52
N LEU A 230 -2.07 -7.06 42.73
CA LEU A 230 -2.12 -7.12 41.27
C LEU A 230 -2.37 -8.55 40.78
N ILE A 231 -3.02 -8.66 39.62
CA ILE A 231 -3.39 -9.93 39.01
C ILE A 231 -2.69 -10.12 37.68
N SER A 232 -2.36 -11.37 37.36
CA SER A 232 -1.83 -11.74 36.04
C SER A 232 -2.90 -11.50 34.97
N LEU A 233 -2.63 -10.60 34.02
CA LEU A 233 -3.53 -10.35 32.90
C LEU A 233 -3.62 -11.57 31.97
N ALA A 234 -2.53 -12.33 31.82
CA ALA A 234 -2.54 -13.57 31.03
C ALA A 234 -3.47 -14.64 31.63
N ALA A 235 -3.44 -14.82 32.96
CA ALA A 235 -4.34 -15.76 33.64
C ALA A 235 -5.81 -15.33 33.51
N ALA A 236 -6.09 -14.03 33.69
CA ALA A 236 -7.43 -13.49 33.48
C ALA A 236 -7.90 -13.69 32.04
N CYS A 237 -7.04 -13.46 31.05
CA CYS A 237 -7.34 -13.67 29.63
C CYS A 237 -7.71 -15.13 29.31
N ARG A 238 -6.98 -16.11 29.87
CA ARG A 238 -7.29 -17.54 29.73
C ARG A 238 -8.65 -17.91 30.30
N LEU A 239 -9.00 -17.38 31.48
CA LEU A 239 -10.30 -17.63 32.11
C LEU A 239 -11.46 -17.02 31.31
N THR A 240 -11.26 -15.83 30.74
CA THR A 240 -12.27 -15.21 29.85
C THR A 240 -12.53 -16.07 28.62
N ALA A 241 -11.48 -16.64 28.00
CA ALA A 241 -11.61 -17.51 26.84
C ALA A 241 -12.31 -18.84 27.20
N ALA A 242 -11.99 -19.43 28.35
CA ALA A 242 -12.64 -20.65 28.84
C ALA A 242 -14.13 -20.46 29.19
N ASP A 243 -14.52 -19.28 29.65
CA ASP A 243 -15.90 -18.95 30.00
C ASP A 243 -16.77 -18.55 28.79
N THR A 244 -16.17 -18.29 27.63
CA THR A 244 -16.91 -17.90 26.42
C THR A 244 -17.19 -19.17 25.62
N PRO A 245 -18.44 -19.63 25.48
CA PRO A 245 -18.72 -20.82 24.70
C PRO A 245 -18.31 -20.56 23.25
N THR A 246 -17.48 -21.45 22.70
CA THR A 246 -17.22 -21.53 21.26
C THR A 246 -18.57 -21.59 20.55
N PRO A 247 -18.89 -20.70 19.59
CA PRO A 247 -20.11 -20.86 18.81
C PRO A 247 -20.04 -22.22 18.12
N ALA A 248 -21.05 -23.05 18.36
CA ALA A 248 -21.15 -24.36 17.75
C ALA A 248 -20.99 -24.22 16.24
N THR A 249 -20.02 -24.93 15.69
CA THR A 249 -19.88 -25.18 14.26
C THR A 249 -21.22 -25.76 13.79
N LEU A 250 -21.97 -25.00 13.00
CA LEU A 250 -23.14 -25.52 12.29
C LEU A 250 -22.62 -26.59 11.34
N ASP A 251 -22.93 -27.83 11.68
CA ASP A 251 -22.80 -29.01 10.85
C ASP A 251 -23.73 -28.81 9.63
N PRO A 252 -23.23 -28.75 8.38
CA PRO A 252 -24.09 -28.78 7.20
C PRO A 252 -24.51 -30.24 6.95
N GLY A 253 -25.44 -30.72 7.78
CA GLY A 253 -26.10 -32.01 7.61
C GLY A 253 -27.56 -31.82 7.20
N ASP A 254 -27.95 -32.55 6.16
CA ASP A 254 -29.32 -32.84 5.70
C ASP A 254 -30.09 -31.74 4.96
N GLU A 255 -29.93 -31.72 3.63
CA GLU A 255 -31.08 -31.72 2.73
C GLU A 255 -30.94 -32.90 1.76
N SER A 256 -31.80 -33.91 1.97
CA SER A 256 -32.10 -34.99 1.02
C SER A 256 -33.20 -34.54 0.06
#